data_AF-X1F9M0-F1
#
_entry.id   AF-X1F9M0-F1
#
_cell.length_a   1.000
_cell.length_b   1.000
_cell.length_c   1.000
_cell.angle_alpha   90.00
_cell.angle_beta   90.00
_cell.angle_gamma   90.00
#
_symmetry.space_group_name_H-M   'P 1'
#
loop_
_entity.id
_entity.type
_entity.pdbx_description
1 polymer ?
#
loop_
_entity_poly.entity_id
_entity_poly.type
_entity_poly.pdbx_seq_one_letter_code
_entity_poly.pdbx_strand_id
1 'polypeptide(L)' 'MLKFMLSVFFYPKSIAIIGATADPKKFGNAVTTNILKNKNLTSKVYLVSHGSK' A
#
# COMPACT_ATOMS: atom_id res chain seq x y z
N MET A 1 13.34 12.00 17.56
CA MET A 1 11.97 12.17 17.02
C MET A 1 11.91 11.98 15.50
N LEU A 2 12.68 12.75 14.71
CA LEU A 2 12.72 12.63 13.23
C LEU A 2 13.03 11.21 12.73
N LYS A 3 14.04 10.53 13.31
CA LYS A 3 14.42 9.15 12.95
C LYS A 3 13.28 8.14 13.12
N PHE A 4 12.47 8.30 14.17
CA PHE A 4 11.29 7.46 14.42
C PHE A 4 10.18 7.74 13.41
N MET A 5 9.92 9.02 13.10
CA MET A 5 8.91 9.40 12.10
C MET A 5 9.27 8.90 10.70
N LEU A 6 10.54 8.94 10.31
CA LEU A 6 10.97 8.39 9.03
C LEU A 6 10.88 6.85 9.00
N SER A 7 11.15 6.19 10.12
CA SER A 7 11.07 4.73 10.19
C SER A 7 9.66 4.19 9.91
N VAL A 8 8.59 4.92 10.29
CA VAL A 8 7.22 4.46 10.00
C VAL A 8 6.86 4.57 8.52
N PHE A 9 7.51 5.45 7.76
CA PHE A 9 7.31 5.55 6.31
C PHE A 9 8.12 4.51 5.53
N PHE A 10 9.39 4.33 5.88
CA PHE A 10 10.29 3.42 5.14
C PHE A 10 10.22 1.97 5.61
N TYR A 11 9.81 1.73 6.86
CA TYR A 11 9.72 0.39 7.48
C TYR A 11 8.39 0.19 8.23
N PRO A 12 7.24 0.36 7.57
CA PRO A 12 5.94 0.20 8.20
C PRO A 12 5.71 -1.26 8.64
N LYS A 13 5.10 -1.47 9.81
CA LYS A 13 4.61 -2.80 10.21
C LYS A 13 3.34 -3.20 9.43
N SER A 14 2.55 -2.21 9.02
CA SER A 14 1.32 -2.41 8.27
C SER A 14 1.06 -1.24 7.34
N ILE A 15 0.45 -1.51 6.18
CA ILE A 15 0.15 -0.54 5.14
C ILE A 15 -1.32 -0.67 4.77
N ALA A 16 -2.05 0.45 4.72
CA ALA A 16 -3.39 0.51 4.12
C ALA A 16 -3.30 1.23 2.78
N ILE A 17 -3.78 0.60 1.72
CA ILE A 17 -3.84 1.20 0.38
C ILE A 17 -5.28 1.60 0.12
N ILE A 18 -5.57 2.90 0.29
CA ILE A 18 -6.89 3.49 0.06
C ILE A 18 -7.05 3.79 -1.43
N GLY A 19 -8.12 3.28 -2.03
CA GLY A 19 -8.34 3.35 -3.48
C GLY A 19 -7.72 2.17 -4.23
N ALA A 20 -7.40 1.07 -3.55
CA ALA A 20 -6.99 -0.17 -4.20
C ALA A 20 -8.08 -0.62 -5.18
N THR A 21 -7.69 -0.98 -6.40
CA THR A 21 -8.63 -1.30 -7.48
C THR A 21 -8.00 -2.25 -8.50
N ALA A 22 -8.84 -3.09 -9.11
CA ALA A 22 -8.46 -3.98 -10.20
C ALA A 22 -8.36 -3.28 -11.56
N ASP A 23 -8.88 -2.04 -11.70
CA ASP A 23 -8.85 -1.29 -12.96
C ASP A 23 -7.42 -0.82 -13.28
N PRO A 24 -6.77 -1.37 -14.33
CA PRO A 24 -5.38 -1.05 -14.67
C PRO A 24 -5.17 0.40 -15.12
N LYS A 25 -6.24 1.14 -15.46
CA LYS A 25 -6.14 2.55 -15.83
C LYS A 25 -6.01 3.47 -14.60
N LYS A 26 -6.27 2.98 -13.39
CA LYS A 26 -6.28 3.79 -12.17
C LYS A 26 -4.96 3.70 -11.41
N PHE A 27 -4.55 4.82 -10.83
CA PHE A 27 -3.33 4.91 -10.02
C PHE A 27 -3.29 3.90 -8.86
N GLY A 28 -4.43 3.67 -8.21
CA GLY A 28 -4.54 2.68 -7.12
C GLY A 28 -4.14 1.27 -7.54
N ASN A 29 -4.37 0.89 -8.80
CA ASN A 29 -3.93 -0.40 -9.34
C ASN A 29 -2.40 -0.47 -9.46
N ALA A 30 -1.78 0.58 -10.01
CA ALA A 30 -0.33 0.65 -10.17
C ALA A 30 0.40 0.62 -8.81
N VAL A 31 -0.06 1.41 -7.84
CA VAL A 31 0.49 1.42 -6.47
C VAL A 31 0.35 0.06 -5.80
N THR A 32 -0.87 -0.51 -5.83
CA THR A 32 -1.14 -1.83 -5.22
C THR A 32 -0.25 -2.90 -5.83
N THR A 33 -0.17 -2.94 -7.15
CA THR A 33 0.64 -3.93 -7.88
C THR A 33 2.12 -3.81 -7.54
N ASN A 34 2.67 -2.61 -7.47
CA ASN A 34 4.08 -2.41 -7.16
C ASN A 34 4.42 -2.79 -5.71
N ILE A 35 3.54 -2.46 -4.76
CA ILE A 35 3.72 -2.86 -3.36
C ILE A 35 3.66 -4.38 -3.22
N LEU A 36 2.65 -5.03 -3.81
CA LEU A 36 2.47 -6.49 -3.69
C LEU A 36 3.53 -7.30 -4.44
N LYS A 37 4.16 -6.75 -5.50
CA LYS A 37 5.26 -7.39 -6.21
C LYS A 37 6.60 -7.32 -5.45
N ASN A 38 6.71 -6.52 -4.40
CA ASN A 38 7.92 -6.43 -3.61
C ASN A 38 8.10 -7.68 -2.74
N LYS A 39 8.99 -8.58 -3.16
CA LYS A 39 9.31 -9.84 -2.45
C LYS A 39 9.89 -9.63 -1.06
N ASN A 40 10.44 -8.46 -0.78
CA ASN A 40 11.04 -8.11 0.51
C ASN A 40 10.04 -7.40 1.43
N LEU A 41 8.78 -7.24 1.02
CA LEU A 41 7.76 -6.62 1.84
C LEU A 41 7.40 -7.53 3.02
N THR A 42 7.73 -7.09 4.23
CA THR A 42 7.38 -7.78 5.48
C THR A 42 6.13 -7.20 6.14
N SER A 43 5.64 -6.06 5.64
CA SER A 43 4.48 -5.36 6.15
C SER A 43 3.17 -6.10 5.81
N LYS A 44 2.23 -6.12 6.77
CA LYS A 44 0.86 -6.57 6.47
C LYS A 44 0.14 -5.51 5.63
N VAL A 45 -0.42 -5.92 4.49
CA VAL A 45 -1.11 -5.01 3.56
C VAL A 45 -2.63 -5.15 3.68
N TYR A 46 -3.34 -4.03 3.78
CA TYR A 46 -4.79 -3.95 3.75
C TYR A 46 -5.22 -3.17 2.50
N LEU A 47 -5.94 -3.84 1.62
CA LEU A 47 -6.50 -3.20 0.42
C LEU A 47 -7.86 -2.61 0.78
N VAL A 48 -7.98 -1.29 0.69
CA VAL A 48 -9.22 -0.57 0.98
C VAL A 48 -9.78 -0.04 -0.33
N SER A 49 -10.76 -0.77 -0.86
CA SER A 49 -11.57 -0.34 -2.00
C SER A 49 -12.91 0.18 -1.50
N HIS A 50 -13.43 1.23 -2.13
CA HIS A 50 -14.86 1.45 -2.09
C HIS A 50 -15.47 0.47 -3.09
N GLY A 51 -16.35 -0.43 -2.63
CA GLY A 51 -17.18 -1.20 -3.54
C GLY A 51 -17.96 -0.23 -4.43
N SER A 52 -17.93 -0.44 -5.74
CA SER A 52 -19.04 0.03 -6.57
C SER A 52 -20.29 -0.56 -5.94
N LYS A 53 -21.24 0.28 -5.54
CA LYS A 53 -22.62 -0.18 -5.54
C LYS A 53 -23.00 -0.60 -6.97
#